data_AF-A0A1G1ZVS6-F1
#
_entry.id   AF-A0A1G1ZVS6-F1
#
_cell.length_a   1.000
_cell.length_b   1.000
_cell.length_c   1.000
_cell.angle_alpha   90.00
_cell.angle_beta   90.00
_cell.angle_gamma   90.00
#
_symmetry.space_group_name_H-M   'P 1'
#
loop_
_entity.id
_entity.type
_entity.pdbx_description
1 polymer ?
#
loop_
_entity_poly.entity_id
_entity_poly.type
_entity_poly.pdbx_seq_one_letter_code
_entity_poly.pdbx_strand_id
1 'polypeptide(L)'
;MRKWIFGLIVVGASALLVWLFIETSWFCCGPDDKSDLIKIFTPKLGEVTVSPLVVTGEARGFWFFEASFPVKLVDEQGNLIVQGIAQAQDEWMTENFVPFKVTLEFSTFATSGFLVLEKDNPSGLPENADEIRAPIRF
;
A
#
# COMPACT_ATOMS: atom_id res chain seq x y z
N MET A 1 -40.27 44.40 -37.95
CA MET A 1 -40.31 43.05 -38.57
C MET A 1 -39.24 43.06 -39.66
N ARG A 2 -38.29 42.15 -39.83
CA ARG A 2 -38.01 40.81 -39.30
C ARG A 2 -36.67 40.37 -39.95
N LYS A 3 -35.67 40.03 -39.11
CA LYS A 3 -34.66 38.96 -39.26
C LYS A 3 -33.70 39.06 -40.47
N TRP A 4 -32.44 39.46 -40.28
CA TRP A 4 -31.27 38.62 -39.92
C TRP A 4 -31.11 37.39 -40.83
N ILE A 5 -30.10 37.42 -41.71
CA ILE A 5 -29.57 36.25 -42.43
C ILE A 5 -28.07 36.16 -42.16
N PHE A 6 -27.75 35.14 -41.36
CA PHE A 6 -26.56 34.29 -41.23
C PHE A 6 -25.27 34.64 -41.96
N GLY A 7 -24.25 34.99 -41.18
CA GLY A 7 -22.85 34.66 -41.46
C GLY A 7 -22.39 33.59 -40.45
N LEU A 8 -22.28 32.36 -40.91
CA LEU A 8 -21.81 31.20 -40.17
C LEU A 8 -20.27 31.20 -40.18
N ILE A 9 -19.64 31.45 -39.03
CA ILE A 9 -18.23 31.11 -38.82
C ILE A 9 -18.16 30.18 -37.62
N VAL A 10 -18.04 28.89 -37.94
CA VAL A 10 -17.62 27.83 -37.03
C VAL A 10 -16.10 27.96 -36.86
N VAL A 11 -15.68 28.45 -35.70
CA VAL A 11 -14.33 28.26 -35.15
C VAL A 11 -14.59 28.05 -33.66
N GLY A 12 -14.24 26.96 -33.00
CA GLY A 12 -13.41 25.82 -33.32
C GLY A 12 -13.39 25.06 -32.00
N ALA A 13 -14.23 24.02 -31.90
CA ALA A 13 -14.26 23.14 -30.75
C ALA A 13 -13.02 22.23 -30.78
N SER A 14 -11.87 22.74 -30.36
CA SER A 14 -10.64 21.92 -30.35
C SER A 14 -9.60 22.33 -29.30
N ALA A 15 -9.98 23.05 -28.25
CA ALA A 15 -9.11 23.32 -27.09
C ALA A 15 -9.64 22.74 -25.78
N LEU A 16 -10.78 22.03 -25.81
CA LEU A 16 -11.46 21.49 -24.62
C LEU A 16 -11.47 19.95 -24.56
N LEU A 17 -10.91 19.28 -25.56
CA LEU A 17 -10.74 17.82 -25.59
C LEU A 17 -9.28 17.36 -25.42
N VAL A 18 -8.36 18.30 -25.20
CA VAL A 18 -6.95 18.01 -24.86
C VAL A 18 -6.65 18.35 -23.38
N TRP A 19 -7.65 18.79 -22.61
CA TRP A 19 -7.55 18.90 -21.14
C TRP A 19 -8.14 17.69 -20.40
N LEU A 20 -8.79 16.76 -21.11
CA LEU A 20 -9.44 15.58 -20.52
C LEU A 20 -8.71 14.25 -20.80
N PHE A 21 -7.51 14.30 -21.38
CA PHE A 21 -6.76 13.08 -21.75
C PHE A 21 -5.31 13.02 -21.23
N ILE A 22 -4.84 14.00 -20.45
CA ILE A 22 -3.48 14.00 -19.87
C ILE A 22 -3.51 13.88 -18.33
N GLU A 23 -4.61 13.41 -17.74
CA GLU A 23 -4.67 13.07 -16.30
C GLU A 23 -4.81 11.56 -16.05
N THR A 24 -4.57 10.73 -17.06
CA THR A 24 -4.72 9.27 -16.94
C THR A 24 -3.40 8.52 -17.06
N SER A 25 -2.28 9.12 -16.64
CA SER A 25 -0.98 8.44 -16.71
C SER A 25 0.03 8.79 -15.60
N TRP A 26 -0.40 9.31 -14.45
CA TRP A 26 0.52 9.64 -13.35
C TRP A 26 0.10 9.11 -11.96
N PHE A 27 -1.01 8.39 -11.85
CA PHE A 27 -1.46 7.79 -10.58
C PHE A 27 -0.98 6.34 -10.40
N CYS A 28 0.29 6.03 -10.67
CA CYS A 28 0.86 4.73 -10.27
C CYS A 28 1.63 4.82 -8.95
N CYS A 29 1.99 6.02 -8.52
CA CYS A 29 2.77 6.25 -7.32
C CYS A 29 2.28 7.58 -6.73
N GLY A 30 1.24 7.52 -5.90
CA GLY A 30 0.81 8.68 -5.12
C GLY A 30 1.93 9.14 -4.16
N PRO A 31 1.77 10.30 -3.51
CA PRO A 31 2.72 10.84 -2.53
C PRO A 31 2.90 9.99 -1.25
N ASP A 32 2.34 8.78 -1.20
CA ASP A 32 2.40 7.81 -0.09
C ASP A 32 3.16 6.53 -0.50
N ASP A 33 4.08 6.64 -1.47
CA ASP A 33 4.95 5.53 -1.82
C ASP A 33 6.02 5.32 -0.74
N LYS A 34 5.75 4.36 0.13
CA LYS A 34 6.65 3.92 1.20
C LYS A 34 7.62 2.83 0.74
N SER A 35 7.80 2.63 -0.56
CA SER A 35 8.74 1.64 -1.12
C SER A 35 10.20 1.88 -0.70
N ASP A 36 10.57 3.11 -0.34
CA ASP A 36 11.89 3.42 0.22
C ASP A 36 12.02 3.04 1.71
N LEU A 37 10.91 2.82 2.40
CA LEU A 37 10.87 2.43 3.81
C LEU A 37 10.77 0.92 3.98
N ILE A 38 9.85 0.28 3.25
CA ILE A 38 9.60 -1.15 3.39
C ILE A 38 8.99 -1.73 2.11
N LYS A 39 9.44 -2.94 1.78
CA LYS A 39 9.04 -3.68 0.58
C LYS A 39 8.62 -5.09 0.97
N ILE A 40 7.57 -5.58 0.32
CA ILE A 40 7.04 -6.93 0.51
C ILE A 40 7.41 -7.75 -0.72
N PHE A 41 8.05 -8.90 -0.50
CA PHE A 41 8.42 -9.85 -1.55
C PHE A 41 7.44 -11.03 -1.64
N THR A 42 6.86 -11.43 -0.52
CA THR A 42 5.85 -12.49 -0.45
C THR A 42 4.83 -12.12 0.62
N PRO A 43 3.51 -12.23 0.36
CA PRO A 43 2.90 -12.62 -0.92
C PRO A 43 3.06 -11.54 -1.99
N LYS A 44 2.90 -11.89 -3.28
CA LYS A 44 2.80 -10.87 -4.33
C LYS A 44 1.47 -10.14 -4.20
N LEU A 45 1.44 -8.86 -4.56
CA LEU A 45 0.22 -8.05 -4.52
C LEU A 45 -0.91 -8.72 -5.32
N GLY A 46 -2.05 -8.93 -4.67
CA GLY A 46 -3.23 -9.55 -5.27
C GLY A 46 -3.17 -11.07 -5.47
N GLU A 47 -2.09 -11.74 -5.02
CA GLU A 47 -2.01 -13.21 -4.99
C GLU A 47 -3.03 -13.80 -4.01
N VAL A 48 -3.58 -14.98 -4.33
CA VAL A 48 -4.44 -15.75 -3.43
C VAL A 48 -3.55 -16.47 -2.42
N THR A 49 -3.75 -16.17 -1.14
CA THR A 49 -2.90 -16.62 -0.04
C THR A 49 -3.62 -17.63 0.83
N VAL A 50 -2.95 -18.73 1.17
CA VAL A 50 -3.48 -19.76 2.06
C VAL A 50 -2.69 -19.81 3.36
N SER A 51 -3.31 -20.37 4.40
CA SER A 51 -2.63 -20.58 5.67
C SER A 51 -1.74 -21.85 5.64
N PRO A 52 -0.54 -21.83 6.23
CA PRO A 52 0.14 -20.67 6.81
C PRO A 52 0.67 -19.70 5.74
N LEU A 53 0.48 -18.41 5.95
CA LEU A 53 1.03 -17.37 5.08
C LEU A 53 2.41 -16.95 5.58
N VAL A 54 3.43 -17.21 4.76
CA VAL A 54 4.78 -16.71 5.01
C VAL A 54 4.90 -15.33 4.35
N VAL A 55 5.19 -14.33 5.15
CA VAL A 55 5.46 -12.97 4.68
C VAL A 55 6.96 -12.72 4.76
N THR A 56 7.53 -12.27 3.65
CA THR A 56 8.94 -11.87 3.57
C THR A 56 9.07 -10.55 2.85
N GLY A 57 10.09 -9.80 3.20
CA GLY A 57 10.39 -8.52 2.59
C GLY A 57 11.66 -7.94 3.16
N GLU A 58 11.84 -6.64 2.95
CA GLU A 58 12.91 -5.86 3.55
C GLU A 58 12.35 -4.53 4.06
N ALA A 59 12.82 -4.06 5.21
CA ALA A 59 12.46 -2.78 5.77
C ALA A 59 13.74 -2.02 6.16
N ARG A 60 13.69 -0.69 6.16
CA ARG A 60 14.78 0.13 6.70
C ARG A 60 14.99 -0.22 8.17
N GLY A 61 16.23 -0.25 8.65
CA GLY A 61 16.51 -0.67 10.03
C GLY A 61 15.77 0.15 11.11
N PHE A 62 15.49 1.44 10.87
CA PHE A 62 14.68 2.28 11.75
C PHE A 62 13.16 1.96 11.76
N TRP A 63 12.71 1.02 10.92
CA TRP A 63 11.36 0.45 10.98
C TRP A 63 11.23 -0.58 12.11
N PHE A 64 12.34 -1.21 12.49
CA PHE A 64 12.39 -2.21 13.53
C PHE A 64 12.56 -1.57 14.91
N PHE A 65 11.95 -2.19 15.90
CA PHE A 65 12.24 -1.98 17.31
C PHE A 65 12.56 -3.34 17.94
N GLU A 66 13.70 -3.44 18.63
CA GLU A 66 14.21 -4.72 19.17
C GLU A 66 14.24 -5.85 18.11
N ALA A 67 14.73 -5.54 16.90
CA ALA A 67 14.79 -6.46 15.77
C ALA A 67 13.43 -6.96 15.23
N SER A 68 12.33 -6.31 15.59
CA SER A 68 11.00 -6.78 15.22
C SER A 68 9.98 -5.67 14.98
N PHE A 69 8.85 -6.02 14.37
CA PHE A 69 7.69 -5.13 14.23
C PHE A 69 6.40 -5.93 14.02
N PRO A 70 5.22 -5.36 14.36
CA PRO A 70 3.95 -6.06 14.21
C PRO A 70 3.48 -6.14 12.75
N VAL A 71 2.94 -7.31 12.39
CA VAL A 71 2.28 -7.54 11.09
C VAL A 71 0.88 -8.08 11.35
N LYS A 72 -0.11 -7.44 10.75
CA LYS A 72 -1.53 -7.78 10.89
C LYS A 72 -2.11 -8.24 9.57
N LEU A 73 -3.01 -9.20 9.66
CA LEU A 73 -3.90 -9.61 8.60
C LEU A 73 -5.29 -9.11 8.95
N VAL A 74 -5.87 -8.25 8.12
CA VAL A 74 -7.21 -7.71 8.34
C VAL A 74 -8.10 -7.99 7.14
N ASP A 75 -9.41 -8.11 7.35
CA ASP A 75 -10.38 -8.21 6.25
C ASP A 75 -10.63 -6.84 5.58
N GLU A 76 -11.50 -6.81 4.56
CA GLU A 76 -11.86 -5.57 3.86
C GLU A 76 -12.55 -4.53 4.75
N GLN A 77 -13.19 -4.96 5.84
CA GLN A 77 -13.83 -4.09 6.83
C GLN A 77 -12.84 -3.60 7.90
N GLY A 78 -11.59 -4.08 7.86
CA GLY A 78 -10.55 -3.75 8.82
C GLY A 78 -10.60 -4.57 10.11
N ASN A 79 -11.40 -5.65 10.17
CA ASN A 79 -11.38 -6.55 11.32
C ASN A 79 -10.12 -7.39 11.31
N LEU A 80 -9.49 -7.53 12.48
CA LEU A 80 -8.29 -8.34 12.64
C LEU A 80 -8.61 -9.83 12.47
N ILE A 81 -7.92 -10.49 11.53
CA ILE A 81 -7.95 -11.94 11.33
C ILE A 81 -6.85 -12.59 12.17
N VAL A 82 -5.61 -12.12 12.05
CA VAL A 82 -4.45 -12.58 12.84
C VAL A 82 -3.40 -11.49 12.95
N GLN A 83 -2.62 -11.52 14.01
CA GLN A 83 -1.42 -10.70 14.18
C GLN A 83 -0.21 -11.61 14.44
N GLY A 84 0.91 -11.27 13.84
CA GLY A 84 2.22 -11.87 14.09
C GLY A 84 3.30 -10.82 14.27
N ILE A 85 4.50 -11.26 14.57
CA ILE A 85 5.67 -10.40 14.75
C ILE A 85 6.68 -10.75 13.68
N ALA A 86 6.99 -9.80 12.80
CA ALA A 86 8.07 -9.93 11.84
C ALA A 86 9.41 -9.76 12.55
N GLN A 87 10.32 -10.69 12.27
CA GLN A 87 11.65 -10.72 12.83
C GLN A 87 12.66 -10.32 11.74
N ALA A 88 13.58 -9.42 12.07
CA ALA A 88 14.75 -9.13 11.25
C ALA A 88 15.57 -10.41 11.08
N GLN A 89 16.14 -10.59 9.89
CA GLN A 89 16.99 -11.73 9.53
C GLN A 89 18.48 -11.36 9.49
N ASP A 90 18.81 -10.10 9.76
CA ASP A 90 20.16 -9.55 9.78
C ASP A 90 20.25 -8.40 10.80
N GLU A 91 21.44 -7.79 10.94
CA GLU A 91 21.70 -6.63 11.79
C GLU A 91 20.77 -5.46 11.43
N TRP A 92 19.91 -5.09 12.37
CA TRP A 92 18.83 -4.12 12.15
C TRP A 92 19.18 -2.67 12.54
N MET A 93 20.24 -2.46 13.33
CA MET A 93 20.69 -1.13 13.75
C MET A 93 21.44 -0.40 12.63
N THR A 94 20.76 -0.21 11.49
CA THR A 94 21.31 0.35 10.26
C THR A 94 20.29 1.21 9.54
N GLU A 95 20.75 2.09 8.65
CA GLU A 95 19.88 2.86 7.74
C GLU A 95 19.57 2.06 6.46
N ASN A 96 20.18 0.89 6.28
CA ASN A 96 19.99 0.04 5.12
C ASN A 96 18.71 -0.80 5.22
N PHE A 97 18.34 -1.41 4.09
CA PHE A 97 17.30 -2.42 4.05
C PHE A 97 17.77 -3.71 4.75
N VAL A 98 16.91 -4.21 5.63
CA VAL A 98 17.12 -5.40 6.46
C VAL A 98 16.00 -6.39 6.15
N PRO A 99 16.31 -7.63 5.74
CA PRO A 99 15.29 -8.61 5.44
C PRO A 99 14.50 -8.99 6.69
N PHE A 100 13.20 -9.24 6.53
CA PHE A 100 12.34 -9.71 7.61
C PHE A 100 11.52 -10.94 7.19
N LYS A 101 11.04 -11.67 8.20
CA LYS A 101 10.15 -12.81 8.01
C LYS A 101 9.13 -12.92 9.13
N VAL A 102 7.90 -13.29 8.78
CA VAL A 102 6.84 -13.74 9.70
C VAL A 102 6.05 -14.87 9.06
N THR A 103 5.54 -15.78 9.88
CA THR A 103 4.57 -16.80 9.48
C THR A 103 3.26 -16.53 10.20
N LEU A 104 2.16 -16.42 9.45
CA LEU A 104 0.82 -16.15 9.96
C LEU A 104 -0.07 -17.38 9.77
N GLU A 105 -0.50 -17.97 10.87
CA GLU A 105 -1.49 -19.05 10.90
C GLU A 105 -2.88 -18.45 11.12
N PHE A 106 -3.83 -18.72 10.22
CA PHE A 106 -5.15 -18.09 10.27
C PHE A 106 -6.23 -18.97 9.65
N SER A 107 -7.48 -18.67 10.03
CA SER A 107 -8.69 -19.19 9.41
C SER A 107 -9.64 -18.03 9.20
N THR A 108 -10.19 -17.90 8.00
CA THR A 108 -11.07 -16.79 7.64
C THR A 108 -12.13 -17.23 6.63
N PHE A 109 -13.29 -16.57 6.68
CA PHE A 109 -14.33 -16.65 5.66
C PHE A 109 -14.30 -15.45 4.70
N ALA A 110 -13.44 -14.47 4.95
CA ALA A 110 -13.24 -13.35 4.05
C ALA A 110 -12.56 -13.82 2.76
N THR A 111 -12.83 -13.14 1.64
CA THR A 111 -12.22 -13.42 0.33
C THR A 111 -11.02 -12.53 0.02
N SER A 112 -10.91 -11.43 0.73
CA SER A 112 -9.94 -10.37 0.49
C SER A 112 -9.71 -9.55 1.76
N GLY A 113 -8.60 -8.83 1.78
CA GLY A 113 -8.22 -8.02 2.91
C GLY A 113 -6.91 -7.30 2.68
N PHE A 114 -6.28 -6.92 3.77
CA PHE A 114 -5.00 -6.22 3.76
C PHE A 114 -4.01 -6.89 4.69
N LEU A 115 -2.78 -7.01 4.19
CA LEU A 115 -1.60 -7.23 5.01
C LEU A 115 -1.09 -5.86 5.46
N VAL A 116 -1.11 -5.62 6.77
CA VAL A 116 -0.70 -4.35 7.37
C VAL A 116 0.62 -4.56 8.10
N LEU A 117 1.65 -3.83 7.69
CA LEU A 117 2.96 -3.82 8.34
C LEU A 117 3.06 -2.50 9.07
N GLU A 118 3.07 -2.56 10.38
CA GLU A 118 3.10 -1.37 11.24
C GLU A 118 4.54 -1.13 11.70
N LYS A 119 4.98 0.12 11.67
CA LYS A 119 6.20 0.53 12.33
C LYS A 119 5.95 0.46 13.83
N ASP A 120 6.87 -0.17 14.57
CA ASP A 120 6.69 -0.24 16.01
C ASP A 120 6.78 1.17 16.62
N ASN A 121 5.84 1.48 17.51
CA ASN A 121 5.67 2.82 18.09
C ASN A 121 5.49 2.70 19.61
N PRO A 122 6.56 2.42 20.36
CA PRO A 122 6.50 2.27 21.81
C PRO A 122 6.05 3.55 22.54
N SER A 123 6.17 4.71 21.89
CA SER A 123 5.70 5.99 22.43
C SER A 123 4.17 6.16 22.39
N GLY A 124 3.48 5.43 21.51
CA GLY A 124 2.05 5.57 21.26
C GLY A 124 1.65 6.91 20.62
N LEU A 125 2.62 7.75 20.24
CA LEU A 125 2.38 9.07 19.68
C LEU A 125 2.02 8.98 18.18
N PRO A 126 0.93 9.60 17.73
CA PRO A 126 0.49 9.51 16.33
C PRO A 126 1.54 9.92 15.30
N GLU A 127 2.40 10.88 15.62
CA GLU A 127 3.49 11.34 14.74
C GLU A 127 4.57 10.28 14.45
N ASN A 128 4.65 9.24 15.28
CA ASN A 128 5.58 8.12 15.14
C ASN A 128 4.92 6.88 14.54
N ALA A 129 3.60 6.90 14.36
CA ALA A 129 2.87 5.81 13.74
C ALA A 129 3.07 5.85 12.23
N ASP A 130 3.45 4.71 11.67
CA ASP A 130 3.52 4.54 10.22
C ASP A 130 3.11 3.10 9.88
N GLU A 131 2.48 2.92 8.72
CA GLU A 131 2.05 1.61 8.25
C GLU A 131 2.06 1.51 6.73
N ILE A 132 2.32 0.31 6.21
CA ILE A 132 2.01 -0.05 4.83
C ILE A 132 0.86 -1.05 4.83
N ARG A 133 -0.07 -0.85 3.90
CA ARG A 133 -1.17 -1.77 3.64
C ARG A 133 -1.02 -2.36 2.24
N ALA A 134 -0.87 -3.68 2.16
CA ALA A 134 -0.81 -4.40 0.90
C ALA A 134 -2.09 -5.21 0.70
N PRO A 135 -2.83 -5.03 -0.42
CA PRO A 135 -4.02 -5.82 -0.70
C PRO A 135 -3.67 -7.29 -0.96
N ILE A 136 -4.45 -8.18 -0.36
CA ILE A 136 -4.30 -9.64 -0.48
C ILE A 136 -5.66 -10.29 -0.75
N ARG A 137 -5.61 -11.52 -1.26
CA ARG A 137 -6.77 -12.41 -1.42
C ARG A 137 -6.56 -13.68 -0.60
N PHE A 138 -7.64 -14.29 -0.13
CA PHE A 138 -7.64 -15.54 0.63
C PHE A 138 -8.12 -16.71 -0.24
#